data_AF-A0A7V9HUK3-F1
#
_entry.id   AF-A0A7V9HUK3-F1
#
_cell.length_a   1.000
_cell.length_b   1.000
_cell.length_c   1.000
_cell.angle_alpha   90.00
_cell.angle_beta   90.00
_cell.angle_gamma   90.00
#
_symmetry.space_group_name_H-M   'P 1'
#
loop_
_entity.id
_entity.type
_entity.pdbx_description
1 polymer ?
#
loop_
_entity_poly.entity_id
_entity_poly.type
_entity_poly.pdbx_seq_one_letter_code
_entity_poly.pdbx_strand_id
1 'polypeptide(L)'
;MAQEQVSAADLFRWAQALRRENPQLSYKEIKERLLREFQGKPFPPLYNLTIPEQDARAPQEDWSAGLSLVRRGIQFQDWREIADGIVLSLEQTENYERERGPEGTRDEWHDRLHGIGEAEAKAIGKWMPEELMKLAERSVKK
;
A
#
# COMPACT_ATOMS: atom_id res chain seq x y z
N MET A 1 -15.69 20.60 20.93
CA MET A 1 -14.79 20.28 19.79
C MET A 1 -14.44 18.82 19.93
N ALA A 2 -15.01 17.93 19.12
CA ALA A 2 -14.58 16.53 19.14
C ALA A 2 -13.12 16.50 18.70
N GLN A 3 -12.22 15.98 19.55
CA GLN A 3 -10.83 15.76 19.13
C GLN A 3 -10.89 14.81 17.92
N GLU A 4 -10.36 15.23 16.78
CA GLU A 4 -10.20 14.35 15.63
C GLU A 4 -9.38 13.12 16.08
N GLN A 5 -10.02 11.95 16.04
CA GLN A 5 -9.35 10.69 16.33
C GLN A 5 -8.39 10.38 15.19
N VAL A 6 -7.12 10.25 15.51
CA VAL A 6 -6.07 9.90 14.55
C VAL A 6 -6.31 8.47 14.08
N SER A 7 -6.36 8.25 12.76
CA SER A 7 -6.57 6.91 12.20
C SER A 7 -5.26 6.10 12.14
N ALA A 8 -5.37 4.79 11.91
CA ALA A 8 -4.20 3.94 11.69
C ALA A 8 -3.39 4.40 10.45
N ALA A 9 -4.08 4.82 9.38
CA ALA A 9 -3.45 5.39 8.19
C ALA A 9 -2.67 6.69 8.51
N ASP A 10 -3.20 7.55 9.38
CA ASP A 10 -2.51 8.80 9.75
C ASP A 10 -1.24 8.52 10.57
N LEU A 11 -1.30 7.57 11.51
CA LEU A 11 -0.11 7.12 12.26
C LEU A 11 0.95 6.54 11.32
N PHE A 12 0.52 5.76 10.33
CA PHE A 12 1.41 5.16 9.35
C PHE A 12 2.06 6.22 8.45
N ARG A 13 1.29 7.17 7.91
CA ARG A 13 1.81 8.30 7.12
C ARG A 13 2.78 9.15 7.92
N TRP A 14 2.49 9.38 9.19
CA TRP A 14 3.40 10.09 10.09
C TRP A 14 4.73 9.33 10.24
N ALA A 15 4.68 8.01 10.46
CA ALA A 15 5.88 7.18 10.56
C ALA A 15 6.68 7.16 9.25
N GLN A 16 6.00 7.05 8.10
CA GLN A 16 6.64 7.16 6.78
C GLN A 16 7.31 8.52 6.57
N ALA A 17 6.64 9.63 6.91
CA ALA A 17 7.20 10.97 6.76
C ALA A 17 8.47 11.14 7.61
N LEU A 18 8.42 10.71 8.88
CA LEU A 18 9.56 10.77 9.79
C LEU A 18 10.77 10.00 9.25
N ARG A 19 10.51 8.84 8.64
CA ARG A 19 11.51 7.95 8.06
C ARG A 19 12.09 8.48 6.75
N ARG A 20 11.27 9.13 5.91
CA ARG A 20 11.73 9.86 4.71
C ARG A 20 12.63 11.04 5.05
N GLU A 21 12.27 11.80 6.08
CA GLU A 21 13.06 12.93 6.56
C GLU A 21 14.38 12.48 7.22
N ASN A 22 14.37 11.30 7.86
CA ASN A 22 15.53 10.77 8.57
C ASN A 22 15.76 9.29 8.23
N PRO A 23 16.38 8.98 7.08
CA PRO A 23 16.56 7.59 6.61
C PRO A 23 17.44 6.71 7.53
N GLN A 24 18.19 7.30 8.46
CA GLN A 24 19.04 6.59 9.40
C GLN A 24 18.35 6.21 10.71
N LEU A 25 17.12 6.69 10.96
CA LEU A 25 16.39 6.38 12.20
C LEU A 25 16.02 4.91 12.26
N SER A 26 16.38 4.24 13.34
CA SER A 26 15.95 2.87 13.56
C SER A 26 14.43 2.80 13.81
N TYR A 27 13.84 1.66 13.47
CA TYR A 27 12.43 1.36 13.77
C TYR A 27 12.08 1.54 15.26
N LYS A 28 13.03 1.24 16.16
CA LYS A 28 12.88 1.44 17.59
C LYS A 28 12.74 2.92 17.96
N GLU A 29 13.54 3.79 17.35
CA GLU A 29 13.45 5.24 17.59
C GLU A 29 12.16 5.84 17.03
N ILE A 30 11.68 5.33 15.89
CA ILE A 30 10.37 5.71 15.32
C ILE A 30 9.26 5.34 16.30
N LYS A 31 9.28 4.12 16.84
CA LYS A 31 8.35 3.68 17.89
C LYS A 31 8.36 4.62 19.09
N GLU A 32 9.54 4.95 19.61
CA GLU A 32 9.68 5.83 20.78
C GLU A 32 9.12 7.24 20.52
N ARG A 33 9.35 7.80 19.33
CA ARG A 33 8.80 9.11 18.96
C ARG A 33 7.28 9.06 18.76
N LEU A 34 6.75 7.99 18.15
CA LEU A 34 5.31 7.78 18.00
C LEU A 34 4.64 7.73 19.37
N LEU A 35 5.19 6.96 20.30
CA LEU A 35 4.69 6.90 21.67
C LEU A 35 4.71 8.26 22.35
N ARG A 36 5.81 9.02 22.26
CA ARG A 36 5.88 10.36 22.87
C ARG A 36 4.82 11.33 22.32
N GLU A 37 4.50 11.24 21.04
CA GLU A 37 3.57 12.17 20.37
C GLU A 37 2.10 11.78 20.54
N PHE A 38 1.78 10.50 20.53
CA PHE A 38 0.39 10.01 20.49
C PHE A 38 -0.09 9.35 21.78
N GLN A 39 0.81 8.96 22.68
CA GLN A 39 0.41 8.38 23.96
C GLN A 39 -0.43 9.39 24.76
N GLY A 40 -1.62 8.95 25.20
CA GLY A 40 -2.58 9.80 25.91
C GLY A 40 -3.58 10.53 25.00
N LYS A 41 -3.43 10.45 23.67
CA LYS A 41 -4.49 10.85 22.72
C LYS A 41 -5.55 9.75 22.64
N PRO A 42 -6.78 10.08 22.17
CA PRO A 42 -7.81 9.09 21.90
C PRO A 42 -7.31 7.99 20.95
N PHE A 43 -7.67 6.74 21.22
CA PHE A 43 -7.29 5.61 20.38
C PHE A 43 -7.92 5.71 18.98
N PRO A 44 -7.24 5.18 17.95
CA PRO A 44 -7.80 5.10 16.61
C PRO A 44 -9.12 4.32 16.56
N PRO A 45 -10.07 4.69 15.69
CA PRO A 45 -11.31 3.98 15.55
C PRO A 45 -11.13 2.62 14.87
N LEU A 46 -11.79 1.58 15.40
CA LEU A 46 -11.77 0.22 14.81
C LEU A 46 -12.51 0.12 13.46
N TYR A 47 -13.49 0.98 13.20
CA TYR A 47 -14.33 0.89 12.00
C TYR A 47 -13.59 1.25 10.70
N ASN A 48 -12.41 1.89 10.80
CA ASN A 48 -11.58 2.28 9.66
C ASN A 48 -10.12 1.86 9.88
N LEU A 49 -9.93 0.59 10.22
CA LEU A 49 -8.62 -0.01 10.43
C LEU A 49 -8.04 -0.48 9.09
N THR A 50 -7.50 0.46 8.31
CA THR A 50 -6.87 0.22 7.01
C THR A 50 -5.61 1.06 6.87
N ILE A 51 -4.67 0.58 6.05
CA ILE A 51 -3.53 1.36 5.57
C ILE A 51 -3.57 1.27 4.04
N PRO A 52 -4.24 2.22 3.36
CA PRO A 52 -4.42 2.18 1.91
C PRO A 52 -3.11 2.03 1.11
N GLU A 53 -2.01 2.55 1.66
CA GLU A 53 -0.69 2.47 1.07
C GLU A 53 -0.15 1.02 1.00
N GLN A 54 -0.66 0.11 1.83
CA GLN A 54 -0.32 -1.32 1.78
C GLN A 54 -1.23 -2.09 0.81
N ASP A 55 -2.43 -1.60 0.50
CA ASP A 55 -3.39 -2.30 -0.38
C ASP A 55 -2.92 -2.42 -1.83
N ALA A 56 -1.98 -1.55 -2.26
CA ALA A 56 -1.39 -1.63 -3.59
C ALA A 56 -0.40 -2.81 -3.75
N ARG A 57 0.04 -3.43 -2.65
CA ARG A 57 1.11 -4.44 -2.66
C ARG A 57 0.57 -5.85 -2.91
N ALA A 58 1.39 -6.67 -3.58
CA ALA A 58 0.96 -7.98 -4.06
C ALA A 58 0.67 -8.96 -2.90
N PRO A 59 -0.37 -9.81 -2.96
CA PRO A 59 -0.89 -10.57 -1.80
C PRO A 59 0.05 -11.64 -1.21
N GLN A 60 1.25 -11.84 -1.75
CA GLN A 60 2.13 -12.95 -1.36
C GLN A 60 2.80 -12.77 0.01
N GLU A 61 2.86 -11.55 0.56
CA GLU A 61 3.23 -11.34 1.97
C GLU A 61 2.00 -10.89 2.76
N ASP A 62 1.91 -11.32 4.02
CA ASP A 62 0.84 -10.91 4.92
C ASP A 62 1.08 -9.47 5.40
N TRP A 63 0.71 -8.50 4.57
CA TRP A 63 0.78 -7.06 4.86
C TRP A 63 -0.20 -6.64 5.96
N SER A 64 -1.11 -7.54 6.38
CA SER A 64 -2.09 -7.29 7.43
C SER A 64 -1.56 -7.60 8.84
N ALA A 65 -0.37 -8.19 8.94
CA ALA A 65 0.24 -8.54 10.23
C ALA A 65 0.38 -7.32 11.15
N GLY A 66 0.80 -6.16 10.62
CA GLY A 66 0.83 -4.90 11.36
C GLY A 66 -0.56 -4.43 11.81
N LEU A 67 -1.56 -4.50 10.93
CA LEU A 67 -2.96 -4.14 11.25
C LEU A 67 -3.54 -5.01 12.37
N SER A 68 -3.17 -6.29 12.44
CA SER A 68 -3.61 -7.19 13.49
C SER A 68 -3.14 -6.74 14.89
N LEU A 69 -1.90 -6.23 14.97
CA LEU A 69 -1.35 -5.65 16.20
C LEU A 69 -2.02 -4.32 16.53
N VAL A 70 -2.25 -3.45 15.53
CA VAL A 70 -2.99 -2.20 15.75
C VAL A 70 -4.40 -2.48 16.27
N ARG A 71 -5.12 -3.46 15.70
CA ARG A 71 -6.43 -3.90 16.18
C ARG A 71 -6.36 -4.33 17.64
N ARG A 72 -5.39 -5.19 17.97
CA ARG A 72 -5.20 -5.73 19.32
C ARG A 72 -4.94 -4.61 20.32
N GLY A 73 -4.04 -3.69 19.97
CA GLY A 73 -3.72 -2.53 20.81
C GLY A 73 -4.89 -1.58 21.00
N ILE A 74 -5.74 -1.37 19.99
CA ILE A 74 -6.99 -0.59 20.17
C ILE A 74 -7.95 -1.30 21.12
N GLN A 75 -8.10 -2.63 21.00
CA GLN A 75 -8.99 -3.42 21.85
C GLN A 75 -8.53 -3.44 23.32
N PHE A 76 -7.22 -3.53 23.55
CA PHE A 76 -6.63 -3.53 24.90
C PHE A 76 -6.21 -2.15 25.40
N GLN A 77 -6.45 -1.10 24.62
CA GLN A 77 -6.07 0.28 24.96
C GLN A 77 -4.56 0.42 25.24
N ASP A 78 -3.74 -0.26 24.43
CA ASP A 78 -2.28 -0.21 24.52
C ASP A 78 -1.66 0.48 23.29
N TRP A 79 -1.16 1.70 23.52
CA TRP A 79 -0.43 2.47 22.52
C TRP A 79 0.89 1.81 22.09
N ARG A 80 1.52 0.99 22.95
CA ARG A 80 2.76 0.27 22.60
C ARG A 80 2.51 -0.73 21.51
N GLU A 81 1.41 -1.45 21.61
CA GLU A 81 0.99 -2.46 20.66
C GLU A 81 0.53 -1.86 19.33
N ILE A 82 -0.15 -0.70 19.38
CA ILE A 82 -0.43 0.10 18.18
C ILE A 82 0.87 0.54 17.51
N ALA A 83 1.82 1.07 18.28
CA ALA A 83 3.10 1.52 17.75
C ALA A 83 3.90 0.35 17.12
N ASP A 84 3.88 -0.82 17.73
CA ASP A 84 4.50 -2.04 17.19
C ASP A 84 3.85 -2.44 15.85
N GLY A 85 2.53 -2.39 15.76
CA GLY A 85 1.82 -2.67 14.51
C GLY A 85 2.16 -1.70 13.39
N ILE A 86 2.22 -0.39 13.68
CA ILE A 86 2.59 0.63 12.69
C ILE A 86 4.03 0.46 12.20
N VAL A 87 4.96 0.19 13.12
CA VAL A 87 6.36 -0.02 12.78
C VAL A 87 6.56 -1.31 11.96
N LEU A 88 5.84 -2.38 12.30
CA LEU A 88 5.85 -3.61 11.51
C LEU A 88 5.34 -3.37 10.09
N SER A 89 4.21 -2.65 9.92
CA SER A 89 3.70 -2.27 8.61
C SER A 89 4.72 -1.43 7.82
N LEU A 90 5.45 -0.54 8.48
CA LEU A 90 6.48 0.29 7.84
C LEU A 90 7.65 -0.58 7.35
N GLU A 91 8.16 -1.45 8.21
CA GLU A 91 9.25 -2.38 7.87
C GLU A 91 8.87 -3.29 6.69
N GLN A 92 7.67 -3.86 6.72
CA GLN A 92 7.14 -4.67 5.62
C GLN A 92 7.11 -3.86 4.31
N THR A 93 6.62 -2.62 4.36
CA THR A 93 6.55 -1.75 3.18
C THR A 93 7.94 -1.44 2.61
N GLU A 94 8.93 -1.13 3.46
CA GLU A 94 10.30 -0.86 3.02
C GLU A 94 10.98 -2.11 2.45
N ASN A 95 10.78 -3.27 3.08
CA ASN A 95 11.34 -4.53 2.59
C ASN A 95 10.76 -4.88 1.21
N TYR A 96 9.45 -4.70 1.02
CA TYR A 96 8.81 -4.92 -0.27
C TYR A 96 9.40 -4.05 -1.38
N GLU A 97 9.51 -2.75 -1.13
CA GLU A 97 10.06 -1.80 -2.11
C GLU A 97 11.53 -2.12 -2.43
N ARG A 98 12.29 -2.62 -1.44
CA ARG A 98 13.68 -3.06 -1.66
C ARG A 98 13.77 -4.32 -2.52
N GLU A 99 12.87 -5.28 -2.33
CA GLU A 99 12.90 -6.57 -3.02
C GLU A 99 12.30 -6.51 -4.43
N ARG A 100 11.20 -5.78 -4.61
CA ARG A 100 10.45 -5.69 -5.87
C ARG A 100 10.79 -4.44 -6.68
N GLY A 101 11.34 -3.41 -6.04
CA GLY A 101 11.54 -2.09 -6.64
C GLY A 101 10.27 -1.24 -6.64
N PRO A 102 10.32 -0.03 -7.22
CA PRO A 102 9.16 0.86 -7.29
C PRO A 102 8.05 0.31 -8.22
N GLU A 103 6.85 0.86 -8.09
CA GLU A 103 5.68 0.53 -8.93
C GLU A 103 6.00 0.59 -10.44
N GLY A 104 5.53 -0.42 -11.20
CA GLY A 104 5.74 -0.51 -12.65
C GLY A 104 5.37 -1.89 -13.22
N THR A 105 5.69 -2.17 -14.48
CA THR A 105 5.39 -3.45 -15.17
C THR A 105 6.37 -4.57 -14.84
N ARG A 106 7.03 -4.53 -13.67
CA ARG A 106 8.10 -5.48 -13.32
C ARG A 106 7.57 -6.80 -12.78
N ASP A 107 6.37 -6.80 -12.23
CA ASP A 107 5.65 -8.01 -11.86
C ASP A 107 4.24 -8.00 -12.43
N GLU A 108 3.65 -9.19 -12.53
CA GLU A 108 2.31 -9.39 -13.10
C GLU A 108 1.21 -8.71 -12.27
N TRP A 109 1.48 -8.41 -11.00
CA TRP A 109 0.51 -7.76 -10.10
C TRP A 109 0.36 -6.28 -10.42
N HIS A 110 1.47 -5.58 -10.69
CA HIS A 110 1.47 -4.16 -11.01
C HIS A 110 1.39 -3.88 -12.52
N ASP A 111 1.60 -4.89 -13.36
CA ASP A 111 1.37 -4.77 -14.81
C ASP A 111 -0.13 -4.70 -15.13
N ARG A 112 -0.61 -3.48 -15.36
CA ARG A 112 -2.00 -3.22 -15.76
C ARG A 112 -2.37 -3.79 -17.12
N LEU A 113 -1.39 -4.21 -17.93
CA LEU A 113 -1.61 -4.85 -19.23
C LEU A 113 -1.72 -6.37 -19.10
N HIS A 114 -1.36 -6.93 -17.94
CA HIS A 114 -1.44 -8.37 -17.69
C HIS A 114 -2.90 -8.84 -17.80
N GLY A 115 -3.14 -9.85 -18.64
CA GLY A 115 -4.48 -10.36 -18.95
C GLY A 115 -5.30 -9.53 -19.95
N ILE A 116 -4.84 -8.36 -20.40
CA ILE A 116 -5.54 -7.55 -21.41
C ILE A 116 -5.30 -8.08 -22.83
N GLY A 117 -4.07 -8.52 -23.16
CA GLY A 117 -3.70 -8.86 -24.54
C GLY A 117 -4.59 -9.94 -25.18
N GLU A 118 -5.03 -10.94 -24.41
CA GLU A 118 -5.94 -11.97 -24.93
C GLU A 118 -7.37 -11.43 -25.12
N ALA A 119 -7.84 -10.57 -24.21
CA ALA A 119 -9.15 -9.94 -24.30
C ALA A 119 -9.20 -8.91 -25.46
N GLU A 120 -8.14 -8.15 -25.65
CA GLU A 120 -7.96 -7.22 -26.76
C GLU A 120 -7.91 -7.97 -28.09
N ALA A 121 -7.11 -9.04 -28.21
CA ALA A 121 -7.07 -9.87 -29.41
C ALA A 121 -8.44 -10.47 -29.78
N LYS A 122 -9.19 -10.96 -28.77
CA LYS A 122 -10.56 -11.46 -28.98
C LYS A 122 -11.53 -10.36 -29.40
N ALA A 123 -11.43 -9.17 -28.81
CA ALA A 123 -12.28 -8.03 -29.16
C ALA A 123 -11.98 -7.52 -30.58
N ILE A 124 -10.70 -7.34 -30.92
CA ILE A 124 -10.26 -6.94 -32.26
C ILE A 124 -10.71 -7.98 -33.28
N GLY A 125 -10.49 -9.28 -33.05
CA GLY A 125 -10.96 -10.33 -33.97
C GLY A 125 -12.47 -10.37 -34.15
N LYS A 126 -13.25 -10.02 -33.11
CA LYS A 126 -14.72 -9.98 -33.17
C LYS A 126 -15.27 -8.78 -33.94
N TRP A 127 -14.65 -7.61 -33.78
CA TRP A 127 -15.20 -6.34 -34.29
C TRP A 127 -14.43 -5.76 -35.48
N MET A 128 -13.20 -6.23 -35.73
CA MET A 128 -12.34 -5.82 -36.82
C MET A 128 -11.75 -7.06 -37.53
N PRO A 129 -12.51 -7.64 -38.48
CA PRO A 129 -12.05 -8.77 -39.27
C PRO A 129 -10.72 -8.48 -39.99
N GLU A 130 -9.96 -9.54 -40.31
CA GLU A 130 -8.61 -9.42 -40.89
C GLU A 130 -8.52 -8.54 -42.14
N GLU A 131 -9.58 -8.49 -42.95
CA GLU A 131 -9.67 -7.63 -44.14
C GLU A 131 -9.61 -6.14 -43.79
N LEU A 132 -10.27 -5.72 -42.71
CA LEU A 132 -10.25 -4.33 -42.22
C LEU A 132 -8.92 -3.99 -41.53
N MET A 133 -8.32 -4.95 -40.82
CA MET A 133 -6.95 -4.82 -40.27
C MET A 133 -5.94 -4.55 -41.38
N LYS A 134 -5.96 -5.36 -42.45
CA LYS A 134 -5.07 -5.18 -43.62
C LYS A 134 -5.27 -3.84 -44.33
N LEU A 135 -6.50 -3.34 -44.36
CA LEU A 135 -6.82 -2.01 -44.90
C LEU A 135 -6.28 -0.88 -44.00
N ALA A 136 -6.43 -1.00 -42.69
CA ALA A 136 -5.90 -0.04 -41.72
C ALA A 136 -4.36 0.01 -41.76
N GLU A 137 -3.68 -1.14 -41.78
CA GLU A 137 -2.21 -1.23 -41.87
C GLU A 137 -1.66 -0.61 -43.17
N ARG A 138 -2.37 -0.76 -44.29
CA ARG A 138 -2.02 -0.10 -45.56
C ARG A 138 -2.24 1.41 -45.53
N SER A 139 -3.15 1.89 -44.70
CA SER A 139 -3.48 3.33 -44.57
C SER A 139 -2.47 4.07 -43.69
N VAL A 140 -1.88 3.40 -42.69
CA VAL A 140 -0.86 3.95 -41.78
C VAL A 140 0.55 3.98 -42.41
N LYS A 141 0.80 3.17 -43.45
CA LYS A 141 2.08 3.12 -44.18
C LYS A 141 2.22 4.18 -45.30
N LYS A 142 1.28 5.11 -45.43
CA LYS A 142 1.37 6.29 -46.31
C LYS A 142 1.72 7.52 -45.51
#